data_AF-A0A9X3ADS7-F1
#
_entry.id   AF-A0A9X3ADS7-F1
#
_cell.length_a   1.000
_cell.length_b   1.000
_cell.length_c   1.000
_cell.angle_alpha   90.00
_cell.angle_beta   90.00
_cell.angle_gamma   90.00
#
_symmetry.space_group_name_H-M   'P 1'
#
loop_
_entity.id
_entity.type
_entity.pdbx_description
1 polymer ?
#
loop_
_entity_poly.entity_id
_entity_poly.type
_entity_poly.pdbx_seq_one_letter_code
_entity_poly.pdbx_strand_id
1 'polypeptide(L)'
;MTNELKTASVLAFERKLDVSDALLFSGEWDNRHDNHWQPVSIREKSVRGTISNRLKTKDQDPAKLDAAIENPNLQTVDVAALPADADTLKVQFTLRVLSGVGEPSACNESAYREKLLATVAGYIQNAGLGELAQRYAANLANGRFLWRNRIGAEQVEVTVARLQGGRAVSEWCFDALTHSMTELKAPAADAGKLSELAALMEAGLAGKEHVLLQITAFVRLGEGQEVFPSQELILDKSNSKKSKTLYHVADVAAMHSQKIGNALRTIDTWYPDAQSNGPIAVEPYGSVTTQGKAYRQPKEKMDFYNLLDGWVLKDKVPEQNQQHFVIATLIRGGVFGDAG
;
A
#
# COMPACT_ATOMS: atom_id res chain seq x y z
N MET A 1 -22.18 40.41 -10.30
CA MET A 1 -21.67 39.36 -11.20
C MET A 1 -21.28 38.19 -10.32
N THR A 2 -22.06 37.11 -10.34
CA THR A 2 -21.66 35.86 -9.68
C THR A 2 -20.48 35.29 -10.46
N ASN A 3 -19.27 35.39 -9.90
CA ASN A 3 -18.11 34.71 -10.47
C ASN A 3 -18.43 33.21 -10.49
N GLU A 4 -18.53 32.64 -11.69
CA GLU A 4 -18.71 31.22 -11.89
C GLU A 4 -17.49 30.50 -11.30
N LEU A 5 -17.73 29.53 -10.41
CA LEU A 5 -16.67 28.78 -9.73
C LEU A 5 -15.92 27.93 -10.76
N LYS A 6 -14.58 28.02 -10.79
CA LYS A 6 -13.72 27.31 -11.74
C LYS A 6 -12.80 26.34 -11.00
N THR A 7 -12.37 25.29 -11.71
CA THR A 7 -11.33 24.38 -11.21
C THR A 7 -10.01 25.13 -11.01
N ALA A 8 -9.28 24.76 -9.96
CA ALA A 8 -7.93 25.24 -9.74
C ALA A 8 -6.95 24.53 -10.70
N SER A 9 -6.17 25.28 -11.47
CA SER A 9 -5.15 24.68 -12.36
C SER A 9 -3.93 24.17 -11.58
N VAL A 10 -3.72 24.64 -10.35
CA VAL A 10 -2.76 24.06 -9.41
C VAL A 10 -3.54 23.59 -8.20
N LEU A 11 -3.55 22.28 -7.97
CA LEU A 11 -4.16 21.65 -6.80
C LEU A 11 -3.28 20.49 -6.34
N ALA A 12 -2.83 20.50 -5.09
CA ALA A 12 -2.04 19.42 -4.52
C ALA A 12 -2.43 19.13 -3.08
N PHE A 13 -2.34 17.87 -2.69
CA PHE A 13 -2.59 17.41 -1.32
C PHE A 13 -1.43 16.52 -0.87
N GLU A 14 -0.94 16.78 0.33
CA GLU A 14 -0.03 15.88 1.03
C GLU A 14 -0.76 14.61 1.48
N ARG A 15 -0.07 13.46 1.40
CA ARG A 15 -0.58 12.19 1.92
C ARG A 15 -0.82 12.26 3.42
N LYS A 16 -1.87 11.60 3.91
CA LYS A 16 -2.26 11.60 5.33
C LYS A 16 -1.95 10.29 6.06
N LEU A 17 -1.64 9.24 5.33
CA LEU A 17 -1.06 8.00 5.86
C LEU A 17 0.40 7.96 5.41
N ASP A 18 1.31 8.33 6.31
CA ASP A 18 2.73 8.40 6.01
C ASP A 18 3.46 7.24 6.65
N VAL A 19 3.95 6.33 5.82
CA VAL A 19 4.57 5.07 6.22
C VAL A 19 6.08 5.16 6.04
N SER A 20 6.86 4.66 7.00
CA SER A 20 8.29 4.43 6.79
C SER A 20 8.55 3.23 5.87
N ASP A 21 9.79 3.04 5.43
CA ASP A 21 10.19 1.76 4.86
C ASP A 21 10.03 0.65 5.91
N ALA A 22 9.72 -0.56 5.45
CA ALA A 22 9.59 -1.73 6.31
C ALA A 22 10.84 -2.59 6.25
N LEU A 23 11.51 -2.75 7.38
CA LEU A 23 12.76 -3.50 7.50
C LEU A 23 12.47 -4.96 7.82
N LEU A 24 13.28 -5.86 7.24
CA LEU A 24 13.14 -7.30 7.39
C LEU A 24 14.20 -7.85 8.35
N PHE A 25 13.75 -8.62 9.33
CA PHE A 25 14.58 -9.30 10.31
C PHE A 25 14.20 -10.79 10.38
N SER A 26 15.07 -11.60 10.97
CA SER A 26 14.91 -13.05 11.11
C SER A 26 15.12 -13.48 12.56
N GLY A 27 14.43 -14.56 12.94
CA GLY A 27 14.43 -15.14 14.27
C GLY A 27 13.56 -16.39 14.34
N GLU A 28 13.32 -16.86 15.55
CA GLU A 28 12.50 -18.05 15.84
C GLU A 28 11.09 -17.65 16.27
N TRP A 29 10.08 -18.40 15.80
CA TRP A 29 8.67 -18.13 16.10
C TRP A 29 8.36 -18.14 17.61
N ASP A 30 8.94 -19.09 18.33
CA ASP A 30 8.67 -19.30 19.76
C ASP A 30 9.24 -18.15 20.62
N ASN A 31 10.26 -17.45 20.11
CA ASN A 31 10.91 -16.31 20.76
C ASN A 31 10.48 -14.95 20.17
N ARG A 32 9.37 -14.90 19.42
CA ARG A 32 9.04 -13.72 18.60
C ARG A 32 8.80 -12.42 19.38
N HIS A 33 8.39 -12.53 20.65
CA HIS A 33 8.17 -11.38 21.54
C HIS A 33 9.44 -10.92 22.26
N ASP A 34 10.57 -11.60 22.04
CA ASP A 34 11.86 -11.17 22.57
C ASP A 34 12.51 -10.10 21.68
N ASN A 35 13.57 -9.47 22.19
CA ASN A 35 14.30 -8.42 21.48
C ASN A 35 15.41 -8.96 20.55
N HIS A 36 15.52 -10.27 20.38
CA HIS A 36 16.58 -10.90 19.58
C HIS A 36 16.14 -11.13 18.14
N TRP A 37 16.38 -10.14 17.28
CA TRP A 37 16.07 -10.21 15.85
C TRP A 37 17.28 -9.80 15.02
N GLN A 38 17.68 -10.64 14.07
CA GLN A 38 18.84 -10.40 13.21
C GLN A 38 18.41 -9.78 11.87
N PRO A 39 19.06 -8.71 11.38
CA PRO A 39 18.73 -8.13 10.08
C PRO A 39 18.86 -9.15 8.95
N VAL A 40 17.89 -9.18 8.04
CA VAL A 40 18.02 -9.99 6.82
C VAL A 40 18.88 -9.23 5.82
N SER A 41 20.02 -9.80 5.44
CA SER A 41 20.91 -9.24 4.43
C SER A 41 20.54 -9.67 3.01
N ILE A 42 20.88 -8.83 2.03
CA ILE A 42 20.84 -9.19 0.62
C ILE A 42 22.16 -9.85 0.24
N ARG A 43 22.06 -10.99 -0.46
CA ARG A 43 23.20 -11.72 -1.02
C ARG A 43 23.08 -11.80 -2.53
N GLU A 44 24.21 -11.87 -3.20
CA GLU A 44 24.24 -12.18 -4.62
C GLU A 44 24.34 -13.69 -4.84
N LYS A 45 23.65 -14.19 -5.87
CA LYS A 45 23.92 -15.53 -6.41
C LYS A 45 23.93 -15.51 -7.93
N SER A 46 24.74 -16.38 -8.51
CA SER A 46 24.70 -16.66 -9.95
C SER A 46 23.62 -17.68 -10.26
N VAL A 47 22.82 -17.40 -11.29
CA VAL A 47 21.77 -18.30 -11.79
C VAL A 47 22.00 -18.55 -13.28
N ARG A 48 21.77 -19.80 -13.72
CA ARG A 48 21.70 -20.14 -15.13
C ARG A 48 20.24 -20.10 -15.55
N GLY A 49 19.85 -19.02 -16.23
CA GLY A 49 18.51 -18.85 -16.75
C GLY A 49 18.20 -19.84 -17.88
N THR A 50 16.91 -20.10 -18.08
CA THR A 50 16.38 -20.82 -19.24
C THR A 50 15.76 -19.84 -20.23
N ILE A 51 15.68 -20.20 -21.51
CA ILE A 51 14.88 -19.44 -22.48
C ILE A 51 13.41 -19.80 -22.28
N SER A 52 12.66 -18.95 -21.60
CA SER A 52 11.25 -19.18 -21.25
C SER A 52 10.28 -18.12 -21.79
N ASN A 53 10.79 -17.11 -22.50
CA ASN A 53 9.95 -16.10 -23.15
C ASN A 53 9.33 -16.67 -24.43
N ARG A 54 8.14 -16.17 -24.80
CA ARG A 54 7.51 -16.52 -26.08
C ARG A 54 8.41 -16.09 -27.24
N LEU A 55 8.84 -17.05 -28.04
CA LEU A 55 9.68 -16.81 -29.22
C LEU A 55 8.89 -16.07 -30.30
N LYS A 56 9.55 -15.15 -31.01
CA LYS A 56 8.98 -14.54 -32.22
C LYS A 56 8.96 -15.60 -33.32
N THR A 57 8.04 -15.49 -34.28
CA THR A 57 7.84 -16.49 -35.35
C THR A 57 9.12 -16.84 -36.10
N LYS A 58 10.02 -15.86 -36.30
CA LYS A 58 11.32 -16.03 -36.98
C LYS A 58 12.39 -16.77 -36.16
N ASP A 59 12.15 -16.96 -34.87
CA ASP A 59 13.07 -17.56 -33.91
C ASP A 59 12.57 -18.97 -33.47
N GLN A 60 11.61 -19.55 -34.19
CA GLN A 60 11.03 -20.88 -33.93
C GLN A 60 11.67 -22.01 -34.76
N ASP A 61 12.74 -21.69 -35.50
CA ASP A 61 13.55 -22.72 -36.16
C ASP A 61 14.19 -23.65 -35.11
N PRO A 62 14.00 -24.98 -35.20
CA PRO A 62 14.49 -25.90 -34.17
C PRO A 62 16.00 -25.81 -33.92
N ALA A 63 16.81 -25.72 -34.98
CA ALA A 63 18.26 -25.67 -34.84
C ALA A 63 18.73 -24.36 -34.18
N LYS A 64 18.09 -23.22 -34.48
CA LYS A 64 18.37 -21.95 -33.80
C LYS A 64 17.96 -21.97 -32.34
N LEU A 65 16.85 -22.63 -32.00
CA LEU A 65 16.41 -22.75 -30.62
C LEU A 65 17.37 -23.62 -29.80
N ASP A 66 17.77 -24.78 -30.35
CA ASP A 66 18.74 -25.67 -29.71
C ASP A 66 20.07 -24.94 -29.47
N ALA A 67 20.59 -24.22 -30.49
CA ALA A 67 21.79 -23.40 -30.34
C ALA A 67 21.65 -22.29 -29.29
N ALA A 68 20.47 -21.69 -29.14
CA ALA A 68 20.23 -20.68 -28.13
C ALA A 68 20.17 -21.27 -26.71
N ILE A 69 19.69 -22.52 -26.56
CA ILE A 69 19.62 -23.25 -25.29
C ILE A 69 21.00 -23.73 -24.85
N GLU A 70 21.87 -24.15 -25.78
CA GLU A 70 23.26 -24.52 -25.48
C GLU A 70 24.05 -23.35 -24.89
N ASN A 71 23.76 -22.13 -25.33
CA ASN A 71 24.39 -20.92 -24.82
C ASN A 71 23.98 -20.63 -23.36
N PRO A 72 24.93 -20.60 -22.40
CA PRO A 72 24.59 -20.43 -20.99
C PRO A 72 24.10 -19.00 -20.71
N ASN A 73 22.82 -18.86 -20.38
CA ASN A 73 22.22 -17.59 -19.95
C ASN A 73 22.55 -17.30 -18.47
N LEU A 74 23.81 -16.99 -18.19
CA LEU A 74 24.27 -16.68 -16.84
C LEU A 74 23.83 -15.29 -16.40
N GLN A 75 23.25 -15.20 -15.21
CA GLN A 75 22.80 -13.94 -14.61
C GLN A 75 23.23 -13.88 -13.15
N THR A 76 23.46 -12.67 -12.64
CA THR A 76 23.62 -12.44 -11.20
C THR A 76 22.35 -11.78 -10.67
N VAL A 77 21.85 -12.25 -9.53
CA VAL A 77 20.63 -11.74 -8.90
C VAL A 77 20.82 -11.52 -7.42
N ASP A 78 20.10 -10.53 -6.89
CA ASP A 78 19.90 -10.36 -5.46
C ASP A 78 18.84 -11.32 -4.90
N VAL A 79 19.16 -11.85 -3.73
CA VAL A 79 18.34 -12.77 -2.94
C VAL A 79 18.43 -12.37 -1.46
N ALA A 80 17.29 -12.40 -0.79
CA ALA A 80 17.20 -12.32 0.67
C ALA A 80 16.51 -13.59 1.16
N ALA A 81 17.02 -14.20 2.21
CA ALA A 81 16.46 -15.43 2.77
C ALA A 81 16.70 -15.47 4.28
N LEU A 82 15.85 -16.22 4.99
CA LEU A 82 16.08 -16.52 6.38
C LEU A 82 17.37 -17.36 6.54
N PRO A 83 18.06 -17.24 7.69
CA PRO A 83 19.08 -18.19 8.11
C PRO A 83 18.57 -19.62 8.21
N ALA A 84 19.49 -20.59 8.27
CA ALA A 84 19.15 -22.01 8.40
C ALA A 84 18.67 -22.38 9.83
N ASP A 85 18.85 -21.49 10.79
CA ASP A 85 18.47 -21.60 12.20
C ASP A 85 17.35 -20.61 12.59
N ALA A 86 16.63 -20.06 11.60
CA ALA A 86 15.54 -19.13 11.84
C ALA A 86 14.36 -19.42 10.90
N ASP A 87 13.18 -19.67 11.48
CA ASP A 87 11.97 -20.06 10.75
C ASP A 87 11.00 -18.88 10.49
N THR A 88 11.29 -17.71 11.07
CA THR A 88 10.35 -16.59 11.12
C THR A 88 10.96 -15.31 10.55
N LEU A 89 10.20 -14.68 9.65
CA LEU A 89 10.44 -13.32 9.17
C LEU A 89 9.71 -12.32 10.07
N LYS A 90 10.42 -11.32 10.58
CA LYS A 90 9.84 -10.10 11.17
C LYS A 90 9.89 -8.95 10.19
N VAL A 91 8.76 -8.28 9.99
CA VAL A 91 8.65 -7.05 9.19
C VAL A 91 8.21 -5.91 10.10
N GLN A 92 9.00 -4.84 10.19
CA GLN A 92 8.71 -3.71 11.09
C GLN A 92 8.76 -2.37 10.38
N PHE A 93 7.77 -1.52 10.63
CA PHE A 93 7.70 -0.13 10.15
C PHE A 93 6.90 0.76 11.08
N THR A 94 6.87 2.06 10.81
CA THR A 94 6.01 3.02 11.50
C THR A 94 5.04 3.70 10.54
N LEU A 95 3.88 4.10 11.06
CA LEU A 95 2.84 4.84 10.34
C LEU A 95 2.44 6.07 11.14
N ARG A 96 2.49 7.24 10.51
CA ARG A 96 1.86 8.47 10.99
C ARG A 96 0.50 8.63 10.34
N VAL A 97 -0.52 8.92 11.15
CA VAL A 97 -1.85 9.31 10.66
C VAL A 97 -2.02 10.80 10.89
N LEU A 98 -2.10 11.56 9.80
CA LEU A 98 -2.04 13.01 9.80
C LEU A 98 -3.44 13.62 9.61
N SER A 99 -3.65 14.77 10.23
CA SER A 99 -4.86 15.58 10.13
C SER A 99 -4.92 16.41 8.84
N GLY A 100 -5.97 17.23 8.69
CA GLY A 100 -6.10 18.15 7.56
C GLY A 100 -6.59 17.46 6.27
N VAL A 101 -7.44 16.42 6.42
CA VAL A 101 -8.13 15.82 5.27
C VAL A 101 -8.95 16.91 4.56
N GLY A 102 -8.70 17.12 3.27
CA GLY A 102 -9.34 18.17 2.48
C GLY A 102 -8.59 19.50 2.45
N GLU A 103 -7.54 19.69 3.25
CA GLU A 103 -6.67 20.86 3.17
C GLU A 103 -5.61 20.67 2.07
N PRO A 104 -5.67 21.45 0.97
CA PRO A 104 -4.66 21.36 -0.07
C PRO A 104 -3.37 22.05 0.40
N SER A 105 -2.21 21.46 0.06
CA SER A 105 -0.90 22.07 0.27
C SER A 105 -0.60 23.15 -0.78
N ALA A 106 -1.23 23.07 -1.95
CA ALA A 106 -1.23 24.12 -2.97
C ALA A 106 -2.60 24.23 -3.63
N CYS A 107 -3.11 25.46 -3.76
CA CYS A 107 -4.32 25.77 -4.53
C CYS A 107 -4.23 27.21 -5.05
N ASN A 108 -4.38 27.42 -6.37
CA ASN A 108 -4.27 28.75 -6.98
C ASN A 108 -5.59 29.50 -7.17
N GLU A 109 -6.73 28.90 -6.78
CA GLU A 109 -8.05 29.54 -6.86
C GLU A 109 -8.71 29.57 -5.48
N SER A 110 -8.78 30.76 -4.88
CA SER A 110 -9.26 30.96 -3.51
C SER A 110 -10.72 30.52 -3.31
N ALA A 111 -11.61 30.84 -4.26
CA ALA A 111 -13.01 30.49 -4.16
C ALA A 111 -13.21 28.96 -4.28
N TYR A 112 -12.42 28.30 -5.13
CA TYR A 112 -12.42 26.84 -5.24
C TYR A 112 -11.95 26.19 -3.95
N ARG A 113 -10.87 26.71 -3.34
CA ARG A 113 -10.36 26.22 -2.05
C ARG A 113 -11.41 26.31 -0.95
N GLU A 114 -12.08 27.45 -0.81
CA GLU A 114 -13.14 27.65 0.18
C GLU A 114 -14.30 26.65 -0.03
N LYS A 115 -14.74 26.49 -1.28
CA LYS A 115 -15.81 25.54 -1.60
C LYS A 115 -15.40 24.09 -1.32
N LEU A 116 -14.20 23.69 -1.73
CA LEU A 116 -13.64 22.37 -1.48
C LEU A 116 -13.57 22.07 0.02
N LEU A 117 -13.05 23.00 0.82
CA LEU A 117 -12.98 22.85 2.28
C LEU A 117 -14.37 22.70 2.89
N ALA A 118 -15.35 23.50 2.46
CA ALA A 118 -16.72 23.39 2.91
C ALA A 118 -17.36 22.03 2.52
N THR A 119 -17.10 21.55 1.30
CA THR A 119 -17.58 20.25 0.82
C THR A 119 -17.01 19.09 1.65
N VAL A 120 -15.70 19.10 1.90
CA VAL A 120 -15.05 18.06 2.71
C VAL A 120 -15.49 18.14 4.17
N ALA A 121 -15.61 19.34 4.75
CA ALA A 121 -16.13 19.52 6.09
C ALA A 121 -17.56 18.99 6.23
N GLY A 122 -18.42 19.24 5.23
CA GLY A 122 -19.77 18.70 5.16
C GLY A 122 -19.80 17.17 5.12
N TYR A 123 -18.89 16.54 4.36
CA TYR A 123 -18.73 15.08 4.38
C TYR A 123 -18.31 14.57 5.76
N ILE A 124 -17.29 15.18 6.37
CA ILE A 124 -16.78 14.76 7.68
C ILE A 124 -17.86 14.89 8.75
N GLN A 125 -18.67 15.96 8.70
CA GLN A 125 -19.77 16.17 9.66
C GLN A 125 -20.90 15.13 9.50
N ASN A 126 -21.24 14.75 8.26
CA ASN A 126 -22.39 13.89 7.99
C ASN A 126 -22.06 12.39 8.04
N ALA A 127 -20.94 11.99 7.44
CA ALA A 127 -20.56 10.59 7.29
C ALA A 127 -19.43 10.16 8.24
N GLY A 128 -18.61 11.11 8.70
CA GLY A 128 -17.38 10.81 9.45
C GLY A 128 -16.28 10.18 8.60
N LEU A 129 -15.18 9.80 9.26
CA LEU A 129 -14.03 9.14 8.63
C LEU A 129 -13.93 7.67 9.04
N GLY A 130 -14.84 7.18 9.88
CA GLY A 130 -14.86 5.82 10.43
C GLY A 130 -14.83 4.73 9.37
N GLU A 131 -15.58 4.85 8.27
CA GLU A 131 -15.55 3.85 7.18
C GLU A 131 -14.15 3.72 6.56
N LEU A 132 -13.46 4.84 6.36
CA LEU A 132 -12.10 4.84 5.80
C LEU A 132 -11.10 4.29 6.81
N ALA A 133 -11.20 4.75 8.06
CA ALA A 133 -10.33 4.31 9.15
C ALA A 133 -10.46 2.81 9.44
N GLN A 134 -11.68 2.28 9.43
CA GLN A 134 -11.98 0.84 9.58
C GLN A 134 -11.27 0.01 8.51
N ARG A 135 -11.32 0.45 7.25
CA ARG A 135 -10.70 -0.27 6.13
C ARG A 135 -9.16 -0.18 6.16
N TYR A 136 -8.61 0.97 6.57
CA TYR A 136 -7.17 1.09 6.77
C TYR A 136 -6.68 0.19 7.92
N ALA A 137 -7.40 0.18 9.05
CA ALA A 137 -7.12 -0.72 10.16
C ALA A 137 -7.24 -2.19 9.75
N ALA A 138 -8.22 -2.55 8.93
CA ALA A 138 -8.38 -3.92 8.44
C ALA A 138 -7.20 -4.37 7.57
N ASN A 139 -6.65 -3.47 6.74
CA ASN A 139 -5.45 -3.75 5.95
C ASN A 139 -4.15 -3.83 6.77
N LEU A 140 -4.13 -3.25 7.98
CA LEU A 140 -3.09 -3.52 8.96
C LEU A 140 -3.27 -4.92 9.56
N ALA A 141 -4.46 -5.20 10.09
CA ALA A 141 -4.77 -6.46 10.78
C ALA A 141 -4.58 -7.70 9.88
N ASN A 142 -4.97 -7.65 8.61
CA ASN A 142 -4.84 -8.79 7.68
C ASN A 142 -3.43 -8.96 7.09
N GLY A 143 -2.49 -8.09 7.43
CA GLY A 143 -1.10 -8.17 6.95
C GLY A 143 -0.95 -7.99 5.44
N ARG A 144 -1.87 -7.30 4.75
CA ARG A 144 -1.79 -7.06 3.29
C ARG A 144 -0.46 -6.45 2.85
N PHE A 145 0.13 -5.64 3.72
CA PHE A 145 1.43 -5.02 3.51
C PHE A 145 2.61 -6.01 3.40
N LEU A 146 2.42 -7.29 3.75
CA LEU A 146 3.44 -8.34 3.57
C LEU A 146 3.58 -8.77 2.10
N TRP A 147 2.60 -8.45 1.25
CA TRP A 147 2.58 -8.85 -0.16
C TRP A 147 2.90 -10.35 -0.33
N ARG A 148 3.96 -10.68 -1.06
CA ARG A 148 4.35 -12.06 -1.35
C ARG A 148 4.79 -12.83 -0.10
N ASN A 149 5.28 -12.15 0.94
CA ASN A 149 5.69 -12.81 2.19
C ASN A 149 4.49 -13.41 2.94
N ARG A 150 3.25 -12.98 2.66
CA ARG A 150 2.04 -13.57 3.26
C ARG A 150 1.68 -14.94 2.66
N ILE A 151 2.09 -15.21 1.42
CA ILE A 151 1.61 -16.35 0.65
C ILE A 151 2.32 -17.62 1.12
N GLY A 152 1.56 -18.61 1.59
CA GLY A 152 2.09 -19.90 2.03
C GLY A 152 2.72 -19.89 3.43
N ALA A 153 2.55 -18.82 4.20
CA ALA A 153 2.98 -18.77 5.60
C ALA A 153 2.11 -19.71 6.46
N GLU A 154 2.73 -20.39 7.42
CA GLU A 154 2.03 -21.26 8.39
C GLU A 154 1.23 -20.42 9.38
N GLN A 155 1.84 -19.34 9.87
CA GLN A 155 1.26 -18.42 10.85
C GLN A 155 1.68 -16.99 10.53
N VAL A 156 0.77 -16.04 10.74
CA VAL A 156 1.06 -14.60 10.61
C VAL A 156 0.44 -13.85 11.76
N GLU A 157 1.28 -13.28 12.61
CA GLU A 157 0.88 -12.42 13.72
C GLU A 157 1.21 -10.97 13.39
N VAL A 158 0.24 -10.07 13.50
CA VAL A 158 0.46 -8.62 13.33
C VAL A 158 0.17 -7.90 14.64
N THR A 159 1.20 -7.24 15.15
CA THR A 159 1.12 -6.35 16.31
C THR A 159 1.16 -4.90 15.86
N VAL A 160 0.18 -4.11 16.31
CA VAL A 160 0.09 -2.66 16.09
C VAL A 160 0.17 -1.97 17.44
N ALA A 161 1.23 -1.21 17.69
CA ALA A 161 1.42 -0.47 18.94
C ALA A 161 1.31 1.04 18.70
N ARG A 162 0.54 1.74 19.54
CA ARG A 162 0.53 3.20 19.57
C ARG A 162 1.74 3.69 20.35
N LEU A 163 2.54 4.56 19.74
CA LEU A 163 3.70 5.17 20.39
C LEU A 163 3.40 6.58 20.88
N GLN A 164 3.76 6.85 22.14
CA GLN A 164 3.82 8.20 22.72
C GLN A 164 5.11 8.37 23.51
N GLY A 165 5.86 9.45 23.25
CA GLY A 165 7.16 9.68 23.92
C GLY A 165 8.15 8.53 23.73
N GLY A 166 8.13 7.86 22.58
CA GLY A 166 9.00 6.73 22.25
C GLY A 166 8.61 5.39 22.89
N ARG A 167 7.45 5.29 23.55
CA ARG A 167 7.01 4.08 24.24
C ARG A 167 5.63 3.63 23.77
N ALA A 168 5.39 2.33 23.76
CA ALA A 168 4.07 1.77 23.50
C ALA A 168 3.11 2.10 24.65
N VAL A 169 1.94 2.67 24.33
CA VAL A 169 0.89 3.01 25.32
C VAL A 169 -0.39 2.18 25.13
N SER A 170 -0.57 1.59 23.94
CA SER A 170 -1.61 0.62 23.64
C SER A 170 -1.11 -0.31 22.53
N GLU A 171 -1.61 -1.54 22.52
CA GLU A 171 -1.17 -2.56 21.58
C GLU A 171 -2.34 -3.46 21.18
N TRP A 172 -2.41 -3.79 19.88
CA TRP A 172 -3.38 -4.72 19.32
C TRP A 172 -2.65 -5.82 18.55
N CYS A 173 -2.97 -7.06 18.85
CA CYS A 173 -2.41 -8.24 18.18
C CYS A 173 -3.51 -9.00 17.42
N PHE A 174 -3.22 -9.33 16.16
CA PHE A 174 -4.11 -9.96 15.20
C PHE A 174 -3.48 -11.21 14.60
N ASP A 175 -4.26 -12.29 14.48
CA ASP A 175 -3.94 -13.41 13.60
C ASP A 175 -4.35 -13.05 12.17
N ALA A 176 -3.39 -12.56 11.38
CA ALA A 176 -3.65 -11.97 10.07
C ALA A 176 -4.20 -12.97 9.03
N LEU A 177 -4.04 -14.27 9.24
CA LEU A 177 -4.59 -15.29 8.33
C LEU A 177 -6.09 -15.50 8.53
N THR A 178 -6.63 -15.17 9.71
CA THR A 178 -8.07 -15.23 10.01
C THR A 178 -8.85 -14.03 9.48
N HIS A 179 -8.16 -12.92 9.17
CA HIS A 179 -8.78 -11.71 8.63
C HIS A 179 -8.94 -11.79 7.11
N SER A 180 -10.12 -11.42 6.63
CA SER A 180 -10.42 -11.43 5.21
C SER A 180 -9.62 -10.36 4.46
N MET A 181 -9.05 -10.75 3.32
CA MET A 181 -8.42 -9.80 2.40
C MET A 181 -9.48 -9.05 1.57
N THR A 182 -10.68 -9.59 1.38
CA THR A 182 -11.70 -9.02 0.49
C THR A 182 -12.77 -8.23 1.23
N GLU A 183 -13.23 -8.71 2.38
CA GLU A 183 -14.34 -8.11 3.12
C GLU A 183 -13.92 -6.87 3.92
N LEU A 184 -12.63 -6.73 4.22
CA LEU A 184 -12.06 -5.62 5.01
C LEU A 184 -12.76 -5.45 6.36
N LYS A 185 -13.11 -6.58 6.99
CA LYS A 185 -13.73 -6.67 8.32
C LYS A 185 -12.97 -7.68 9.17
N ALA A 186 -12.98 -7.47 10.48
CA ALA A 186 -12.44 -8.42 11.43
C ALA A 186 -13.38 -9.63 11.62
N PRO A 187 -12.83 -10.82 11.91
CA PRO A 187 -13.61 -11.90 12.51
C PRO A 187 -14.13 -11.46 13.89
N ALA A 188 -15.18 -12.14 14.37
CA ALA A 188 -15.84 -11.78 15.63
C ALA A 188 -14.89 -11.67 16.83
N ALA A 189 -13.87 -12.53 16.90
CA ALA A 189 -12.88 -12.56 17.97
C ALA A 189 -12.03 -11.28 18.06
N ASP A 190 -11.80 -10.60 16.94
CA ASP A 190 -10.96 -9.40 16.87
C ASP A 190 -11.75 -8.12 16.57
N ALA A 191 -13.09 -8.19 16.50
CA ALA A 191 -13.95 -7.07 16.16
C ALA A 191 -13.74 -5.85 17.08
N GLY A 192 -13.59 -6.09 18.39
CA GLY A 192 -13.31 -5.03 19.38
C GLY A 192 -11.96 -4.36 19.14
N LYS A 193 -10.88 -5.16 19.01
CA LYS A 193 -9.52 -4.66 18.74
C LYS A 193 -9.45 -3.85 17.44
N LEU A 194 -10.09 -4.35 16.39
CA LEU A 194 -10.12 -3.66 15.10
C LEU A 194 -10.88 -2.33 15.22
N SER A 195 -12.02 -2.32 15.92
CA SER A 195 -12.80 -1.11 16.15
C SER A 195 -12.04 -0.06 16.94
N GLU A 196 -11.26 -0.45 17.96
CA GLU A 196 -10.41 0.46 18.74
C GLU A 196 -9.30 1.07 17.88
N LEU A 197 -8.60 0.24 17.09
CA LEU A 197 -7.58 0.72 16.16
C LEU A 197 -8.17 1.66 15.10
N ALA A 198 -9.34 1.32 14.55
CA ALA A 198 -10.04 2.16 13.59
C ALA A 198 -10.43 3.52 14.19
N ALA A 199 -10.97 3.54 15.42
CA ALA A 199 -11.32 4.78 16.12
C ALA A 199 -10.08 5.66 16.35
N LEU A 200 -8.94 5.07 16.70
CA LEU A 200 -7.67 5.81 16.84
C LEU A 200 -7.23 6.41 15.50
N MET A 201 -7.30 5.65 14.41
CA MET A 201 -6.95 6.15 13.07
C MET A 201 -7.91 7.25 12.61
N GLU A 202 -9.21 7.13 12.89
CA GLU A 202 -10.19 8.18 12.63
C GLU A 202 -9.87 9.45 13.42
N ALA A 203 -9.52 9.33 14.72
CA ALA A 203 -9.13 10.46 15.55
C ALA A 203 -7.89 11.19 15.00
N GLY A 204 -6.92 10.44 14.47
CA GLY A 204 -5.74 11.00 13.78
C GLY A 204 -6.11 11.78 12.52
N LEU A 205 -6.90 11.18 11.62
CA LEU A 205 -7.34 11.83 10.39
C LEU A 205 -8.21 13.07 10.66
N ALA A 206 -9.03 13.03 11.72
CA ALA A 206 -9.87 14.13 12.16
C ALA A 206 -9.09 15.23 12.93
N GLY A 207 -7.79 15.03 13.20
CA GLY A 207 -6.96 15.98 13.95
C GLY A 207 -7.30 16.10 15.44
N LYS A 208 -8.00 15.11 16.00
CA LYS A 208 -8.32 15.05 17.43
C LYS A 208 -7.14 14.54 18.25
N GLU A 209 -6.28 13.71 17.67
CA GLU A 209 -5.14 13.11 18.34
C GLU A 209 -3.91 13.03 17.44
N HIS A 210 -2.71 13.15 18.04
CA HIS A 210 -1.48 12.74 17.38
C HIS A 210 -1.37 11.20 17.41
N VAL A 211 -1.20 10.62 16.22
CA VAL A 211 -1.17 9.16 16.03
C VAL A 211 0.12 8.75 15.32
N LEU A 212 0.98 8.07 16.09
CA LEU A 212 2.14 7.34 15.60
C LEU A 212 1.96 5.86 15.99
N LEU A 213 2.01 4.99 14.99
CA LEU A 213 1.88 3.55 15.16
C LEU A 213 3.20 2.87 14.79
N GLN A 214 3.60 1.86 15.55
CA GLN A 214 4.59 0.87 15.15
C GLN A 214 3.86 -0.41 14.77
N ILE A 215 4.14 -0.91 13.58
CA ILE A 215 3.58 -2.15 13.06
C ILE A 215 4.71 -3.17 13.03
N THR A 216 4.48 -4.33 13.62
CA THR A 216 5.39 -5.47 13.59
C THR A 216 4.60 -6.70 13.14
N ALA A 217 5.05 -7.35 12.08
CA ALA A 217 4.48 -8.61 11.62
C ALA A 217 5.49 -9.73 11.76
N PHE A 218 5.07 -10.87 12.31
CA PHE A 218 5.83 -12.11 12.37
C PHE A 218 5.21 -13.11 11.40
N VAL A 219 6.03 -13.71 10.55
CA VAL A 219 5.60 -14.60 9.47
C VAL A 219 6.40 -15.89 9.55
N ARG A 220 5.76 -16.99 9.95
CA ARG A 220 6.39 -18.30 10.03
C ARG A 220 6.45 -18.93 8.63
N LEU A 221 7.66 -19.00 8.08
CA LEU A 221 7.92 -19.45 6.70
C LEU A 221 8.65 -20.79 6.66
N GLY A 222 9.50 -21.05 7.65
CA GLY A 222 10.42 -22.19 7.69
C GLY A 222 11.88 -21.77 7.50
N GLU A 223 12.78 -22.57 8.05
CA GLU A 223 14.23 -22.34 8.03
C GLU A 223 14.76 -22.21 6.59
N GLY A 224 15.65 -21.23 6.36
CA GLY A 224 16.31 -21.04 5.08
C GLY A 224 15.45 -20.50 3.93
N GLN A 225 14.15 -20.23 4.15
CA GLN A 225 13.24 -19.82 3.08
C GLN A 225 13.56 -18.43 2.52
N GLU A 226 13.30 -18.24 1.21
CA GLU A 226 13.45 -16.95 0.54
C GLU A 226 12.39 -15.95 1.05
N VAL A 227 12.81 -14.72 1.29
CA VAL A 227 11.91 -13.61 1.64
C VAL A 227 11.90 -12.58 0.51
N PHE A 228 10.88 -11.73 0.48
CA PHE A 228 10.58 -10.88 -0.67
C PHE A 228 10.58 -9.38 -0.32
N PRO A 229 11.78 -8.76 -0.27
CA PRO A 229 11.94 -7.31 -0.26
C PRO A 229 11.34 -6.64 -1.50
N SER A 230 11.31 -5.31 -1.51
CA SER A 230 11.04 -4.56 -2.74
C SER A 230 12.14 -4.80 -3.78
N GLN A 231 11.78 -4.70 -5.06
CA GLN A 231 12.73 -4.76 -6.17
C GLN A 231 13.03 -3.34 -6.66
N GLU A 232 14.30 -3.05 -6.92
CA GLU A 232 14.75 -1.80 -7.54
C GLU A 232 14.62 -1.87 -9.07
N LEU A 233 14.16 -0.77 -9.66
CA LEU A 233 14.12 -0.61 -11.12
C LEU A 233 15.31 0.21 -11.57
N ILE A 234 16.39 -0.47 -11.96
CA ILE A 234 17.58 0.17 -12.53
C ILE A 234 17.37 0.36 -14.03
N LEU A 235 17.15 1.61 -14.46
CA LEU A 235 16.91 1.99 -15.85
C LEU A 235 18.21 2.01 -16.68
N ASP A 236 19.33 2.44 -16.08
CA ASP A 236 20.64 2.43 -16.74
C ASP A 236 21.43 1.17 -16.35
N LYS A 237 21.30 0.13 -17.17
CA LYS A 237 21.98 -1.16 -16.98
C LYS A 237 23.37 -1.20 -17.64
N SER A 238 23.85 -0.09 -18.22
CA SER A 238 25.07 -0.08 -19.06
C SER A 238 26.31 -0.63 -18.35
N ASN A 239 26.35 -0.59 -17.02
CA ASN A 239 27.49 -1.05 -16.20
C ASN A 239 27.20 -2.23 -15.26
N SER A 240 26.01 -2.84 -15.28
CA SER A 240 25.66 -3.93 -14.34
C SER A 240 25.30 -5.23 -15.04
N LYS A 241 25.97 -6.33 -14.63
CA LYS A 241 25.61 -7.71 -15.03
C LYS A 241 24.46 -8.29 -14.19
N LYS A 242 23.91 -7.52 -13.24
CA LYS A 242 22.84 -7.96 -12.34
C LYS A 242 21.47 -7.81 -13.01
N SER A 243 20.70 -8.88 -13.08
CA SER A 243 19.36 -8.85 -13.70
C SER A 243 18.23 -8.49 -12.73
N LYS A 244 18.48 -8.62 -11.42
CA LYS A 244 17.54 -8.29 -10.33
C LYS A 244 18.29 -7.65 -9.16
N THR A 245 17.91 -6.44 -8.80
CA THR A 245 18.41 -5.73 -7.62
C THR A 245 17.29 -5.60 -6.59
N LEU A 246 17.58 -5.88 -5.32
CA LEU A 246 16.61 -5.77 -4.22
C LEU A 246 16.86 -4.50 -3.40
N TYR A 247 15.79 -3.95 -2.83
CA TYR A 247 15.83 -2.74 -2.00
C TYR A 247 16.31 -3.05 -0.58
N HIS A 248 17.17 -2.18 -0.05
CA HIS A 248 17.64 -2.22 1.33
C HIS A 248 17.84 -0.81 1.89
N VAL A 249 17.87 -0.72 3.22
CA VAL A 249 18.20 0.49 3.98
C VAL A 249 19.25 0.11 5.01
N ALA A 250 20.39 0.80 5.02
CA ALA A 250 21.51 0.51 5.93
C ALA A 250 21.84 -0.99 6.01
N ASP A 251 22.02 -1.62 4.84
CA ASP A 251 22.32 -3.05 4.64
C ASP A 251 21.26 -4.05 5.14
N VAL A 252 20.07 -3.57 5.52
CA VAL A 252 18.91 -4.41 5.86
C VAL A 252 17.94 -4.46 4.70
N ALA A 253 17.60 -5.67 4.25
CA ALA A 253 16.60 -5.87 3.21
C ALA A 253 15.26 -5.21 3.61
N ALA A 254 14.62 -4.51 2.67
CA ALA A 254 13.49 -3.64 3.00
C ALA A 254 12.37 -3.70 1.95
N MET A 255 11.17 -3.31 2.37
CA MET A 255 10.06 -3.00 1.47
C MET A 255 9.84 -1.50 1.42
N HIS A 256 9.68 -0.98 0.20
CA HIS A 256 9.46 0.46 -0.01
C HIS A 256 8.20 0.94 0.72
N SER A 257 8.31 2.10 1.37
CA SER A 257 7.20 2.80 2.02
C SER A 257 5.96 2.95 1.12
N GLN A 258 6.12 3.34 -0.16
CA GLN A 258 4.99 3.47 -1.10
C GLN A 258 4.30 2.13 -1.43
N LYS A 259 5.02 1.00 -1.34
CA LYS A 259 4.46 -0.34 -1.52
C LYS A 259 3.62 -0.76 -0.30
N ILE A 260 4.06 -0.38 0.89
CA ILE A 260 3.25 -0.52 2.12
C ILE A 260 2.03 0.39 2.07
N GLY A 261 2.21 1.67 1.71
CA GLY A 261 1.11 2.63 1.56
C GLY A 261 0.06 2.19 0.52
N ASN A 262 0.49 1.57 -0.59
CA ASN A 262 -0.42 0.98 -1.58
C ASN A 262 -1.28 -0.15 -0.97
N ALA A 263 -0.68 -1.03 -0.17
CA ALA A 263 -1.41 -2.07 0.54
C ALA A 263 -2.43 -1.48 1.51
N LEU A 264 -2.05 -0.49 2.33
CA LEU A 264 -2.97 0.14 3.28
C LEU A 264 -4.19 0.75 2.60
N ARG A 265 -3.99 1.46 1.48
CA ARG A 265 -5.09 2.08 0.72
C ARG A 265 -5.80 1.16 -0.27
N THR A 266 -5.58 -0.16 -0.20
CA THR A 266 -6.38 -1.15 -0.94
C THR A 266 -7.74 -1.32 -0.28
N ILE A 267 -8.59 -0.31 -0.43
CA ILE A 267 -9.86 -0.18 0.28
C ILE A 267 -11.05 0.05 -0.65
N ASP A 268 -10.80 0.35 -1.93
CA ASP A 268 -11.85 0.70 -2.88
C ASP A 268 -12.59 -0.56 -3.31
N THR A 269 -13.80 -0.74 -2.77
CA THR A 269 -14.77 -1.75 -3.20
C THR A 269 -15.99 -1.10 -3.83
N TRP A 270 -15.87 0.15 -4.26
CA TRP A 270 -16.99 1.00 -4.70
C TRP A 270 -16.99 1.26 -6.20
N TYR A 271 -16.17 0.54 -6.96
CA TYR A 271 -16.11 0.61 -8.42
C TYR A 271 -17.01 -0.46 -9.05
N PRO A 272 -17.46 -0.30 -10.31
CA PRO A 272 -18.46 -1.16 -10.93
C PRO A 272 -18.17 -2.68 -10.87
N ASP A 273 -16.91 -3.09 -11.01
CA ASP A 273 -16.50 -4.49 -11.05
C ASP A 273 -16.02 -5.04 -9.68
N ALA A 274 -16.23 -4.30 -8.58
CA ALA A 274 -15.67 -4.64 -7.27
C ALA A 274 -16.07 -6.03 -6.75
N GLN A 275 -17.29 -6.49 -7.08
CA GLN A 275 -17.76 -7.81 -6.66
C GLN A 275 -16.94 -8.96 -7.27
N SER A 276 -16.41 -8.79 -8.48
CA SER A 276 -15.65 -9.84 -9.18
C SER A 276 -14.14 -9.77 -8.90
N ASN A 277 -13.60 -8.57 -8.73
CA ASN A 277 -12.16 -8.35 -8.58
C ASN A 277 -11.70 -8.07 -7.14
N GLY A 278 -12.63 -7.71 -6.24
CA GLY A 278 -12.33 -7.41 -4.84
C GLY A 278 -11.80 -5.98 -4.62
N PRO A 279 -11.26 -5.66 -3.44
CA PRO A 279 -10.75 -4.33 -3.16
C PRO A 279 -9.51 -4.00 -4.00
N ILE A 280 -9.45 -2.78 -4.53
CA ILE A 280 -8.26 -2.23 -5.20
C ILE A 280 -7.68 -1.04 -4.43
N ALA A 281 -6.41 -0.73 -4.69
CA ALA A 281 -5.77 0.47 -4.18
C ALA A 281 -6.47 1.72 -4.75
N VAL A 282 -6.81 2.66 -3.87
CA VAL A 282 -7.45 3.91 -4.27
C VAL A 282 -6.51 4.69 -5.17
N GLU A 283 -6.87 4.86 -6.43
CA GLU A 283 -6.17 5.65 -7.44
C GLU A 283 -7.18 6.53 -8.18
N PRO A 284 -6.81 7.71 -8.69
CA PRO A 284 -7.76 8.62 -9.34
C PRO A 284 -8.61 7.97 -10.45
N TYR A 285 -8.02 7.04 -11.21
CA TYR A 285 -8.70 6.28 -12.27
C TYR A 285 -8.95 4.80 -11.91
N GLY A 286 -8.75 4.41 -10.65
CA GLY A 286 -8.88 3.02 -10.21
C GLY A 286 -7.99 2.06 -11.00
N SER A 287 -6.72 2.44 -11.23
CA SER A 287 -5.79 1.67 -12.06
C SER A 287 -5.13 0.52 -11.28
N VAL A 288 -5.10 -0.65 -11.91
CA VAL A 288 -4.40 -1.84 -11.43
C VAL A 288 -3.35 -2.23 -12.46
N THR A 289 -2.10 -1.86 -12.20
CA THR A 289 -0.99 -1.97 -13.17
C THR A 289 -0.70 -3.42 -13.57
N THR A 290 -0.82 -4.37 -12.64
CA THR A 290 -0.61 -5.81 -12.91
C THR A 290 -1.66 -6.40 -13.85
N GLN A 291 -2.84 -5.78 -13.94
CA GLN A 291 -3.93 -6.20 -14.81
C GLN A 291 -4.04 -5.34 -16.08
N GLY A 292 -3.25 -4.25 -16.18
CA GLY A 292 -3.33 -3.30 -17.29
C GLY A 292 -4.71 -2.64 -17.44
N LYS A 293 -5.50 -2.54 -16.37
CA LYS A 293 -6.89 -2.07 -16.39
C LYS A 293 -7.09 -0.86 -15.48
N ALA A 294 -7.91 0.09 -15.94
CA ALA A 294 -8.47 1.17 -15.13
C ALA A 294 -9.97 0.91 -14.93
N TYR A 295 -10.38 0.76 -13.68
CA TYR A 295 -11.74 0.37 -13.29
C TYR A 295 -12.70 1.55 -13.16
N ARG A 296 -12.19 2.77 -13.03
CA ARG A 296 -12.99 4.00 -12.93
C ARG A 296 -12.74 4.85 -14.15
N GLN A 297 -13.36 4.44 -15.26
CA GLN A 297 -13.15 5.07 -16.55
C GLN A 297 -13.77 6.47 -16.61
N PRO A 298 -13.07 7.51 -17.11
CA PRO A 298 -13.64 8.85 -17.24
C PRO A 298 -14.88 8.94 -18.12
N LYS A 299 -15.01 8.04 -19.10
CA LYS A 299 -16.21 7.93 -19.95
C LYS A 299 -17.48 7.67 -19.12
N GLU A 300 -17.36 6.96 -18.01
CA GLU A 300 -18.45 6.63 -17.09
C GLU A 300 -18.63 7.69 -15.99
N LYS A 301 -17.75 8.69 -15.93
CA LYS A 301 -17.73 9.77 -14.92
C LYS A 301 -17.61 9.25 -13.48
N MET A 302 -16.94 8.11 -13.31
CA MET A 302 -16.70 7.44 -12.02
C MET A 302 -15.27 7.64 -11.49
N ASP A 303 -14.43 8.34 -12.25
CA ASP A 303 -13.08 8.73 -11.82
C ASP A 303 -13.14 9.89 -10.81
N PHE A 304 -12.03 10.07 -10.11
CA PHE A 304 -11.89 11.08 -9.07
C PHE A 304 -12.20 12.50 -9.55
N TYR A 305 -11.74 12.89 -10.75
CA TYR A 305 -11.88 14.26 -11.23
C TYR A 305 -13.34 14.59 -11.57
N ASN A 306 -14.02 13.73 -12.33
CA ASN A 306 -15.45 13.94 -12.63
C ASN A 306 -16.32 13.98 -11.36
N LEU A 307 -16.02 13.14 -10.38
CA LEU A 307 -16.74 13.11 -9.10
C LEU A 307 -16.46 14.37 -8.27
N LEU A 308 -15.19 14.77 -8.13
CA LEU A 308 -14.80 15.96 -7.38
C LEU A 308 -15.36 17.24 -8.02
N ASP A 309 -15.21 17.39 -9.33
CA ASP A 309 -15.71 18.56 -10.05
C ASP A 309 -17.23 18.66 -9.99
N GLY A 310 -17.94 17.54 -10.16
CA GLY A 310 -19.39 17.49 -9.99
C GLY A 310 -19.80 17.96 -8.60
N TRP A 311 -19.10 17.50 -7.56
CA TRP A 311 -19.44 17.80 -6.18
C TRP A 311 -19.09 19.23 -5.77
N VAL A 312 -17.90 19.71 -6.14
CA VAL A 312 -17.39 21.03 -5.73
C VAL A 312 -17.95 22.14 -6.61
N LEU A 313 -17.93 21.98 -7.94
CA LEU A 313 -18.31 23.06 -8.86
C LEU A 313 -19.82 23.16 -9.10
N LYS A 314 -20.52 22.03 -9.05
CA LYS A 314 -21.92 21.92 -9.51
C LYS A 314 -22.88 21.52 -8.39
N ASP A 315 -22.39 21.41 -7.15
CA ASP A 315 -23.15 20.94 -5.99
C ASP A 315 -23.84 19.58 -6.22
N LYS A 316 -23.31 18.77 -7.16
CA LYS A 316 -23.82 17.44 -7.45
C LYS A 316 -23.19 16.44 -6.48
N VAL A 317 -23.81 16.30 -5.32
CA VAL A 317 -23.40 15.34 -4.28
C VAL A 317 -23.44 13.91 -4.87
N PRO A 318 -22.31 13.19 -4.93
CA PRO A 318 -22.29 11.83 -5.42
C PRO A 318 -22.84 10.88 -4.35
N GLU A 319 -23.15 9.63 -4.74
CA GLU A 319 -23.57 8.61 -3.77
C GLU A 319 -22.51 8.38 -2.68
N GLN A 320 -22.94 7.96 -1.49
CA GLN A 320 -22.07 7.85 -0.31
C GLN A 320 -20.79 7.04 -0.56
N ASN A 321 -20.91 5.90 -1.23
CA ASN A 321 -19.76 5.07 -1.63
C ASN A 321 -18.74 5.83 -2.50
N GLN A 322 -19.20 6.71 -3.37
CA GLN A 322 -18.34 7.53 -4.21
C GLN A 322 -17.75 8.72 -3.44
N GLN A 323 -18.47 9.24 -2.44
CA GLN A 323 -17.89 10.21 -1.49
C GLN A 323 -16.71 9.59 -0.74
N HIS A 324 -16.86 8.35 -0.23
CA HIS A 324 -15.75 7.63 0.42
C HIS A 324 -14.54 7.50 -0.51
N PHE A 325 -14.75 7.14 -1.78
CA PHE A 325 -13.68 7.06 -2.78
C PHE A 325 -12.96 8.41 -3.01
N VAL A 326 -13.73 9.50 -3.16
CA VAL A 326 -13.15 10.85 -3.36
C VAL A 326 -12.31 11.24 -2.15
N ILE A 327 -12.83 11.08 -0.93
CA ILE A 327 -12.12 11.44 0.30
C ILE A 327 -10.90 10.53 0.54
N ALA A 328 -11.01 9.24 0.22
CA ALA A 328 -9.86 8.32 0.26
C ALA A 328 -8.75 8.75 -0.73
N THR A 329 -9.11 9.33 -1.88
CA THR A 329 -8.14 9.88 -2.84
C THR A 329 -7.47 11.14 -2.29
N LEU A 330 -8.19 11.98 -1.56
CA LEU A 330 -7.60 13.14 -0.85
C LEU A 330 -6.65 12.69 0.28
N ILE A 331 -6.98 11.62 1.02
CA ILE A 331 -6.11 11.03 2.05
C ILE A 331 -4.82 10.45 1.44
N ARG A 332 -4.92 9.78 0.28
CA ARG A 332 -3.76 9.33 -0.49
C ARG A 332 -2.86 10.51 -0.86
N GLY A 333 -3.46 11.64 -1.21
CA GLY A 333 -2.76 12.81 -1.71
C GLY A 333 -2.27 12.64 -3.15
N GLY A 334 -1.70 13.71 -3.69
CA GLY A 334 -1.26 13.78 -5.08
C GLY A 334 -1.31 15.20 -5.62
N VAL A 335 -0.85 15.34 -6.86
CA VAL A 335 -1.00 16.56 -7.67
C VAL A 335 -2.17 16.34 -8.62
N PHE A 336 -3.19 17.19 -8.51
CA PHE A 336 -4.48 17.09 -9.22
C PHE A 336 -4.80 18.34 -10.04
N GLY A 337 -3.87 19.27 -10.16
CA GLY A 337 -4.01 20.43 -11.03
C GLY A 337 -4.10 20.03 -12.51
N ASP A 338 -4.53 20.97 -13.34
CA ASP A 338 -4.54 20.82 -14.79
C ASP A 338 -3.09 20.73 -15.28
N ALA A 339 -2.64 19.50 -15.55
CA ALA A 339 -1.33 19.24 -16.12
C ALA A 339 -1.43 19.44 -17.65
N GLY A 340 -1.56 20.71 -18.04
CA GLY A 340 -1.36 21.16 -19.42
C GLY A 340 0.11 21.21 -19.78
#